data_AF-A0A349THZ0-F1
#
_entry.id   AF-A0A349THZ0-F1
#
_cell.length_a   1.000
_cell.length_b   1.000
_cell.length_c   1.000
_cell.angle_alpha   90.00
_cell.angle_beta   90.00
_cell.angle_gamma   90.00
#
_symmetry.space_group_name_H-M   'P 1'
#
loop_
_entity.id
_entity.type
_entity.pdbx_description
1 polymer ?
#
loop_
_entity_poly.entity_id
_entity_poly.type
_entity_poly.pdbx_seq_one_letter_code
_entity_poly.pdbx_strand_id
1 'polypeptide(L)' 'MAFDKSEVEKVAQLARLHMSESDVDEVAARITDILALIDQMQSVDTESVEPLAHPLDMTQRLRPDAAT' A
#
# COMPACT_ATOMS: atom_id res chain seq x y z
N MET A 1 10.10 9.54 -8.44
CA MET A 1 10.22 8.24 -9.13
C MET A 1 9.16 8.20 -10.22
N ALA A 2 9.43 7.61 -11.39
CA ALA A 2 8.41 7.40 -12.41
C ALA A 2 7.90 5.96 -12.29
N PHE A 3 6.60 5.78 -12.04
CA PHE A 3 5.98 4.46 -11.94
C PHE A 3 5.62 3.98 -13.35
N ASP A 4 6.24 2.90 -13.82
CA ASP A 4 6.11 2.50 -15.22
C ASP A 4 4.93 1.53 -15.47
N LYS A 5 4.58 1.34 -16.75
CA LYS A 5 3.49 0.46 -17.18
C LYS A 5 3.68 -0.99 -16.70
N SER A 6 4.91 -1.48 -16.69
CA SER A 6 5.23 -2.84 -16.27
C SER A 6 5.06 -3.02 -14.75
N GLU A 7 5.33 -1.98 -13.97
CA GLU A 7 5.08 -1.94 -12.53
C GLU A 7 3.58 -1.95 -12.22
N VAL A 8 2.79 -1.18 -12.97
CA VAL A 8 1.32 -1.18 -12.84
C VAL A 8 0.74 -2.56 -13.12
N GLU A 9 1.14 -3.20 -14.22
CA GLU A 9 0.69 -4.56 -14.56
C GLU A 9 1.08 -5.58 -13.49
N LYS A 10 2.30 -5.48 -12.96
CA LYS A 10 2.79 -6.35 -11.87
C LYS A 10 1.99 -6.18 -10.59
N VAL A 11 1.70 -4.93 -10.18
CA VAL A 11 0.89 -4.64 -9.00
C VAL A 11 -0.56 -5.10 -9.19
N ALA A 12 -1.14 -4.88 -10.37
CA ALA A 12 -2.47 -5.37 -10.70
C ALA A 12 -2.55 -6.91 -10.58
N GLN A 13 -1.53 -7.62 -11.07
CA GLN A 13 -1.45 -9.07 -10.93
C GLN A 13 -1.37 -9.51 -9.45
N LEU A 14 -0.57 -8.83 -8.63
CA LEU A 14 -0.47 -9.10 -7.19
C LEU A 14 -1.79 -8.87 -6.47
N ALA A 15 -2.49 -7.79 -6.81
CA ALA A 15 -3.80 -7.43 -6.27
C ALA A 15 -4.96 -8.24 -6.88
N ARG A 16 -4.70 -9.10 -7.87
CA ARG A 16 -5.72 -9.87 -8.62
C ARG A 16 -6.76 -8.99 -9.31
N LEU A 17 -6.32 -7.84 -9.82
CA LEU A 17 -7.13 -6.92 -10.60
C LEU A 17 -6.87 -7.13 -12.10
N HIS A 18 -7.95 -7.24 -12.87
CA HIS A 18 -7.87 -7.18 -14.31
C HIS A 18 -7.86 -5.72 -14.75
N MET A 19 -6.94 -5.37 -15.65
CA MET A 19 -6.84 -4.03 -16.24
C MET A 19 -6.81 -4.16 -17.76
N SER A 20 -7.57 -3.30 -18.43
CA SER A 20 -7.51 -3.18 -19.88
C SER A 20 -6.31 -2.31 -20.27
N GLU A 21 -5.75 -2.51 -21.47
CA GLU A 21 -4.60 -1.72 -21.92
C GLU A 21 -4.88 -0.20 -21.95
N SER A 22 -6.14 0.20 -22.17
CA SER A 22 -6.55 1.60 -22.15
C SER A 22 -6.53 2.23 -20.75
N ASP A 23 -6.67 1.43 -19.70
CA ASP A 23 -6.70 1.94 -18.33
C ASP A 23 -5.29 2.08 -17.73
N VAL A 24 -4.31 1.33 -18.27
CA VAL A 24 -2.97 1.23 -17.68
C VAL A 24 -2.26 2.57 -17.65
N ASP A 25 -2.33 3.34 -18.74
CA ASP A 25 -1.61 4.62 -18.84
C ASP A 25 -2.22 5.68 -17.92
N GLU A 26 -3.55 5.70 -17.77
CA GLU A 26 -4.23 6.59 -16.82
C GLU A 26 -3.88 6.22 -15.37
N VAL A 27 -3.93 4.93 -15.04
CA VAL A 27 -3.62 4.45 -13.68
C VAL A 27 -2.15 4.71 -13.34
N ALA A 28 -1.22 4.53 -14.28
CA ALA A 28 0.20 4.83 -14.09
C ALA A 28 0.43 6.31 -13.73
N ALA A 29 -0.23 7.23 -14.47
CA ALA A 29 -0.16 8.66 -14.18
C ALA A 29 -0.71 8.99 -12.79
N ARG A 30 -1.89 8.46 -12.45
CA ARG A 30 -2.53 8.71 -11.15
C ARG A 30 -1.72 8.15 -9.97
N ILE A 31 -1.11 6.97 -10.11
CA ILE A 31 -0.23 6.41 -9.07
C ILE A 31 1.04 7.25 -8.92
N THR A 32 1.61 7.74 -10.02
CA THR A 32 2.78 8.63 -9.98
C THR A 32 2.49 9.90 -9.17
N ASP A 33 1.31 10.51 -9.35
CA ASP A 33 0.89 11.68 -8.57
C ASP A 33 0.70 11.37 -7.07
N ILE A 34 0.11 10.21 -6.75
CA ILE A 34 -0.08 9.77 -5.35
C ILE A 34 1.28 9.53 -4.67
N LEU A 35 2.23 8.89 -5.37
CA LEU A 35 3.58 8.68 -4.84
C LEU A 35 4.31 10.00 -4.61
N ALA A 36 4.16 10.98 -5.50
CA ALA A 36 4.72 12.31 -5.32
C ALA A 36 4.15 13.04 -4.09
N LEU A 37 2.88 12.81 -3.75
CA LEU A 37 2.29 13.31 -2.51
C LEU A 37 2.89 12.62 -1.27
N ILE A 38 3.05 11.29 -1.32
CA ILE A 38 3.62 10.51 -0.22
C ILE A 38 5.10 10.86 0.01
N ASP A 39 5.86 11.13 -1.05
CA ASP A 39 7.27 11.53 -0.97
C ASP A 39 7.47 12.77 -0.07
N GLN A 40 6.47 13.65 0.06
CA GLN A 40 6.55 14.81 0.96
C GLN A 40 6.70 14.39 2.44
N MET A 41 6.20 13.22 2.82
CA MET A 41 6.31 12.69 4.18
C MET A 41 7.75 12.30 4.55
N GLN A 42 8.63 12.04 3.56
CA GLN A 42 10.05 11.72 3.80
C GLN A 42 10.84 12.89 4.39
N SER A 43 10.30 14.11 4.39
CA SER A 43 10.93 15.28 4.99
C SER A 43 10.94 15.28 6.52
N VAL A 44 10.15 14.39 7.14
CA VAL A 44 10.03 14.28 8.60
C VAL A 44 10.96 13.18 9.11
N ASP A 45 11.78 13.50 10.11
CA ASP A 45 12.66 12.52 10.77
C ASP A 45 11.85 11.57 11.67
N THR A 46 11.99 10.26 11.41
CA THR A 46 11.35 9.18 12.18
C THR A 46 12.35 8.15 12.70
N GLU A 47 13.66 8.44 12.76
CA GLU A 47 14.69 7.45 13.15
C GLU A 47 14.48 6.84 14.54
N SER A 48 13.90 7.60 15.47
CA SER A 48 13.66 7.19 16.86
C SER A 48 12.19 6.95 17.20
N VAL A 49 11.32 6.87 16.18
CA VAL A 49 9.87 6.69 16.36
C VAL A 49 9.49 5.25 16.06
N GLU A 50 8.90 4.55 17.04
CA GLU A 50 8.38 3.20 16.82
C GLU A 50 7.13 3.23 15.93
N PRO A 51 7.02 2.33 14.92
CA PRO A 51 5.84 2.25 14.06
C PRO A 51 4.57 1.85 14.83
N LEU A 52 3.47 2.57 14.62
CA LEU A 52 2.17 2.27 15.23
C LEU A 52 1.34 1.33 14.35
N ALA A 53 1.26 0.04 14.72
CA ALA A 53 0.46 -0.95 13.99
C ALA A 53 -1.02 -0.98 14.40
N HIS A 54 -1.31 -0.82 15.70
CA HIS A 54 -2.66 -0.75 16.24
C HIS A 54 -2.77 0.50 17.11
N PRO A 55 -3.78 1.36 16.91
CA PRO A 55 -3.92 2.59 17.69
C PRO A 55 -4.36 2.36 19.14
N LEU A 56 -4.80 1.14 19.46
CA LEU A 56 -5.23 0.74 20.79
C LEU A 56 -4.23 -0.28 21.35
N ASP A 57 -3.87 -0.12 22.63
CA ASP A 57 -3.04 -1.07 23.37
C ASP A 57 -3.82 -2.34 23.72
N MET A 58 -4.10 -3.16 22.70
CA MET A 58 -4.89 -4.38 22.83
C MET A 58 -3.99 -5.59 23.05
N THR A 59 -4.37 -6.44 24.02
CA THR A 59 -3.78 -7.76 24.18
C THR A 59 -4.44 -8.77 23.22
N GLN A 60 -3.70 -9.81 22.84
CA GLN A 60 -4.21 -10.86 21.96
C GLN A 60 -5.37 -11.60 22.64
N ARG A 61 -6.57 -11.50 22.06
CA ARG A 61 -7.72 -12.28 22.52
C ARG A 61 -7.59 -13.72 22.06
N LEU A 62 -7.63 -14.65 23.00
CA LEU A 62 -7.63 -16.08 22.70
C LEU A 62 -9.04 -16.57 22.41
N ARG A 63 -9.18 -17.41 21.37
CA ARG A 63 -10.39 -18.18 21.10
C ARG A 63 -10.24 -19.56 21.77
N PRO A 64 -11.27 -20.09 22.45
CA PRO A 64 -11.25 -21.46 22.95
C PRO A 64 -11.01 -22.48 21.82
N ASP A 65 -10.34 -23.58 22.15
CA ASP A 65 -10.16 -24.71 21.24
C ASP A 65 -11.39 -25.64 21.29
N ALA A 66 -12.50 -25.15 20.72
CA ALA A 66 -13.76 -25.88 20.63
C ALA A 66 -14.27 -25.86 19.19
N ALA A 67 -14.83 -26.98 18.72
CA ALA A 67 -15.45 -27.07 17.42
C ALA A 67 -16.66 -26.12 17.34
N THR A 68 -16.77 -25.44 16.20
CA THR A 68 -17.90 -24.56 15.82
C THR A 68 -18.71 -25.19 14.71
#